data_AF-A0A132AEP1-F1
#
_entry.id   AF-A0A132AEP1-F1
#
_cell.length_a   1.000
_cell.length_b   1.000
_cell.length_c   1.000
_cell.angle_alpha   90.00
_cell.angle_beta   90.00
_cell.angle_gamma   90.00
#
_symmetry.space_group_name_H-M   'P 1'
#
loop_
_entity.id
_entity.type
_entity.pdbx_description
1 polymer ?
#
loop_
_entity_poly.entity_id
_entity_poly.type
_entity_poly.pdbx_seq_one_letter_code
_entity_poly.pdbx_strand_id
1 'polypeptide(L)'
;MKNTAIARNSTIGSNVTLVNSFIGHNCSIGNNVKIINSYIFDDTQIGSDSKIERCLIDSNVKIYDNCNLNDSILAKNVVLGSNMHICNKKLYLNEENEATNHKVVGDDGRGEEYIKDQEDDDEYDEFDQDDSNDGDSDSTHFSESSDETIDSLGDEYSSFYNEVYDSLWRGIDEKTAQENIILEINSSKHAYNVPVKEVNSIVTRALLNLSLTVQKNLYPILKSNLDYGLPIIQNYIKSNESQNNCLYTIEEFHLNNRDRVTSIILVKIIQYLYEKNVLEEDIILDWFYKPNILPDHERAEQTMLRSYKEIQLFIKWLEEAEVETSDEEH
;
A
#
# COMPACT_ATOMS: atom_id res chain seq x y z
N MET A 1 10.03 17.75 -20.55
CA MET A 1 9.83 16.32 -20.89
C MET A 1 11.10 15.55 -20.55
N LYS A 2 10.99 14.48 -19.76
CA LYS A 2 12.12 13.61 -19.38
C LYS A 2 11.64 12.16 -19.49
N ASN A 3 12.38 11.30 -20.20
CA ASN A 3 12.03 9.88 -20.42
C ASN A 3 10.57 9.67 -20.83
N THR A 4 10.08 10.44 -21.81
CA THR A 4 8.68 10.42 -22.25
C THR A 4 8.61 10.09 -23.73
N ALA A 5 7.58 9.35 -24.15
CA ALA A 5 7.26 9.13 -25.56
C ALA A 5 5.81 9.55 -25.84
N ILE A 6 5.59 10.16 -27.01
CA ILE A 6 4.28 10.61 -27.49
C ILE A 6 4.11 10.04 -28.90
N ALA A 7 3.04 9.27 -29.10
CA ALA A 7 2.76 8.64 -30.37
C ALA A 7 2.07 9.62 -31.36
N ARG A 8 1.88 9.17 -32.60
CA ARG A 8 1.37 10.03 -33.69
C ARG A 8 -0.07 10.47 -33.46
N ASN A 9 -0.41 11.63 -34.02
CA ASN A 9 -1.74 12.25 -34.01
C ASN A 9 -2.27 12.67 -32.63
N SER A 10 -1.41 12.69 -31.61
CA SER A 10 -1.79 13.16 -30.28
C SER A 10 -1.55 14.66 -30.15
N THR A 11 -2.51 15.38 -29.58
CA THR A 11 -2.45 16.83 -29.36
C THR A 11 -2.18 17.13 -27.89
N ILE A 12 -1.22 18.04 -27.64
CA ILE A 12 -0.83 18.44 -26.29
C ILE A 12 -1.12 19.93 -26.12
N GLY A 13 -1.87 20.27 -25.08
CA GLY A 13 -2.20 21.64 -24.72
C GLY A 13 -1.01 22.45 -24.16
N SER A 14 -1.31 23.65 -23.70
CA SER A 14 -0.32 24.56 -23.11
C SER A 14 0.02 24.15 -21.68
N ASN A 15 1.26 24.39 -21.25
CA ASN A 15 1.71 24.15 -19.88
C ASN A 15 1.57 22.69 -19.41
N VAL A 16 1.77 21.73 -20.33
CA VAL A 16 1.72 20.31 -19.99
C VAL A 16 3.09 19.82 -19.53
N THR A 17 3.12 19.14 -18.38
CA THR A 17 4.31 18.50 -17.83
C THR A 17 4.22 16.99 -18.02
N LEU A 18 5.14 16.42 -18.81
CA LEU A 18 5.29 14.97 -18.99
C LEU A 18 6.64 14.50 -18.46
N VAL A 19 6.63 13.52 -17.55
CA VAL A 19 7.84 12.90 -16.98
C VAL A 19 7.64 11.39 -16.89
N ASN A 20 8.59 10.59 -17.38
CA ASN A 20 8.58 9.13 -17.28
C ASN A 20 7.25 8.50 -17.74
N SER A 21 6.63 9.05 -18.78
CA SER A 21 5.26 8.69 -19.18
C SER A 21 5.18 8.36 -20.67
N PHE A 22 4.17 7.58 -21.05
CA PHE A 22 3.87 7.24 -22.43
C PHE A 22 2.49 7.77 -22.81
N ILE A 23 2.38 8.42 -23.97
CA ILE A 23 1.12 8.85 -24.56
C ILE A 23 0.93 8.11 -25.89
N GLY A 24 -0.17 7.38 -26.01
CA GLY A 24 -0.58 6.62 -27.18
C GLY A 24 -0.98 7.48 -28.37
N HIS A 25 -1.57 6.85 -29.38
CA HIS A 25 -2.02 7.45 -30.62
C HIS A 25 -3.36 8.18 -30.44
N ASN A 26 -3.54 9.27 -31.19
CA ASN A 26 -4.80 10.03 -31.22
C ASN A 26 -5.29 10.54 -29.84
N CYS A 27 -4.40 10.74 -28.87
CA CYS A 27 -4.78 11.27 -27.58
C CYS A 27 -4.96 12.79 -27.64
N SER A 28 -5.85 13.34 -26.80
CA SER A 28 -5.99 14.79 -26.62
C SER A 28 -5.74 15.17 -25.17
N ILE A 29 -4.65 15.88 -24.91
CA ILE A 29 -4.28 16.37 -23.58
C ILE A 29 -4.57 17.87 -23.49
N GLY A 30 -5.36 18.28 -22.49
CA GLY A 30 -5.75 19.66 -22.23
C GLY A 30 -4.62 20.57 -21.74
N ASN A 31 -4.98 21.76 -21.27
CA ASN A 31 -4.02 22.73 -20.75
C ASN A 31 -3.71 22.47 -19.27
N ASN A 32 -2.52 22.88 -18.81
CA ASN A 32 -2.10 22.78 -17.40
C ASN A 32 -2.12 21.34 -16.84
N VAL A 33 -1.96 20.34 -17.71
CA VAL A 33 -2.00 18.93 -17.31
C VAL A 33 -0.62 18.45 -16.84
N LYS A 34 -0.58 17.67 -15.77
CA LYS A 34 0.65 17.02 -15.28
C LYS A 34 0.50 15.51 -15.38
N ILE A 35 1.35 14.86 -16.16
CA ILE A 35 1.36 13.39 -16.33
C ILE A 35 2.74 12.87 -15.94
N ILE A 36 2.81 12.07 -14.87
CA ILE A 36 4.07 11.55 -14.33
C ILE A 36 3.97 10.05 -14.10
N ASN A 37 5.01 9.30 -14.48
CA ASN A 37 5.10 7.85 -14.29
C ASN A 37 3.85 7.09 -14.78
N SER A 38 3.18 7.57 -15.84
CA SER A 38 1.87 7.06 -16.27
C SER A 38 1.89 6.59 -17.72
N TYR A 39 1.03 5.64 -18.04
CA TYR A 39 0.83 5.11 -19.38
C TYR A 39 -0.59 5.45 -19.85
N ILE A 40 -0.68 6.27 -20.88
CA ILE A 40 -1.93 6.68 -21.51
C ILE A 40 -2.00 5.98 -22.87
N PHE A 41 -2.99 5.13 -23.08
CA PHE A 41 -3.18 4.38 -24.31
C PHE A 41 -4.01 5.18 -25.34
N ASP A 42 -4.26 4.55 -26.48
CA ASP A 42 -4.75 5.19 -27.69
C ASP A 42 -6.17 5.76 -27.52
N ASP A 43 -6.48 6.80 -28.30
CA ASP A 43 -7.82 7.42 -28.38
C ASP A 43 -8.33 8.02 -27.04
N THR A 44 -7.42 8.29 -26.10
CA THR A 44 -7.77 8.83 -24.77
C THR A 44 -7.73 10.35 -24.71
N GLN A 45 -8.72 10.93 -24.02
CA GLN A 45 -8.83 12.37 -23.77
C GLN A 45 -8.61 12.69 -22.29
N ILE A 46 -7.78 13.70 -22.02
CA ILE A 46 -7.54 14.23 -20.67
C ILE A 46 -7.83 15.73 -20.67
N GLY A 47 -8.77 16.14 -19.82
CA GLY A 47 -9.20 17.52 -19.63
C GLY A 47 -8.11 18.42 -19.05
N SER A 48 -8.37 19.72 -19.08
CA SER A 48 -7.46 20.72 -18.54
C SER A 48 -7.38 20.66 -17.02
N ASP A 49 -6.32 21.25 -16.45
CA ASP A 49 -6.10 21.38 -15.01
C ASP A 49 -6.08 20.04 -14.26
N SER A 50 -5.77 18.95 -14.99
CA SER A 50 -5.78 17.59 -14.46
C SER A 50 -4.37 17.11 -14.11
N LYS A 51 -4.29 16.25 -13.10
CA LYS A 51 -3.05 15.67 -12.59
C LYS A 51 -3.16 14.14 -12.62
N ILE A 52 -2.27 13.48 -13.34
CA ILE A 52 -2.25 12.04 -13.55
C ILE A 52 -0.88 11.51 -13.12
N GLU A 53 -0.83 10.79 -12.00
CA GLU A 53 0.44 10.28 -11.45
C GLU A 53 0.36 8.77 -11.16
N ARG A 54 1.31 8.00 -11.72
CA ARG A 54 1.41 6.53 -11.54
C ARG A 54 0.16 5.76 -12.02
N CYS A 55 -0.51 6.27 -13.05
CA CYS A 55 -1.74 5.67 -13.58
C CYS A 55 -1.52 4.84 -14.85
N LEU A 56 -2.39 3.85 -15.05
CA LEU A 56 -2.59 3.18 -16.34
C LEU A 56 -3.97 3.55 -16.86
N ILE A 57 -4.01 4.30 -17.96
CA ILE A 57 -5.24 4.77 -18.59
C ILE A 57 -5.35 4.07 -19.93
N ASP A 58 -6.25 3.09 -20.03
CA ASP A 58 -6.45 2.29 -21.23
C ASP A 58 -7.12 3.12 -22.35
N SER A 59 -7.45 2.46 -23.45
CA SER A 59 -7.85 3.08 -24.70
C SER A 59 -9.27 3.63 -24.63
N ASN A 60 -9.53 4.71 -25.38
CA ASN A 60 -10.85 5.36 -25.44
C ASN A 60 -11.40 5.80 -24.07
N VAL A 61 -10.51 6.16 -23.14
CA VAL A 61 -10.90 6.74 -21.85
C VAL A 61 -11.09 8.25 -22.00
N LYS A 62 -12.07 8.81 -21.30
CA LYS A 62 -12.28 10.26 -21.23
C LYS A 62 -12.20 10.72 -19.79
N ILE A 63 -11.25 11.59 -19.50
CA ILE A 63 -11.11 12.26 -18.22
C ILE A 63 -11.44 13.73 -18.48
N TYR A 64 -12.46 14.28 -17.83
CA TYR A 64 -12.80 15.70 -17.95
C TYR A 64 -11.92 16.60 -17.07
N ASP A 65 -12.26 17.88 -17.01
CA ASP A 65 -11.39 18.91 -16.43
C ASP A 65 -11.25 18.78 -14.91
N ASN A 66 -10.15 19.29 -14.38
CA ASN A 66 -9.86 19.34 -12.94
C ASN A 66 -9.89 17.98 -12.23
N CYS A 67 -9.39 16.92 -12.88
CA CYS A 67 -9.32 15.60 -12.27
C CYS A 67 -7.93 15.31 -11.69
N ASN A 68 -7.88 14.69 -10.51
CA ASN A 68 -6.63 14.23 -9.89
C ASN A 68 -6.67 12.71 -9.74
N LEU A 69 -5.87 12.02 -10.55
CA LEU A 69 -5.74 10.58 -10.55
C LEU A 69 -4.35 10.20 -10.04
N ASN A 70 -4.34 9.28 -9.07
CA ASN A 70 -3.13 8.77 -8.45
C ASN A 70 -3.20 7.25 -8.25
N ASP A 71 -2.15 6.53 -8.62
CA ASP A 71 -2.01 5.07 -8.40
C ASP A 71 -3.22 4.24 -8.90
N SER A 72 -3.90 4.72 -9.95
CA SER A 72 -5.18 4.17 -10.40
C SER A 72 -5.13 3.59 -11.80
N ILE A 73 -6.03 2.65 -12.08
CA ILE A 73 -6.21 2.03 -13.40
C ILE A 73 -7.60 2.39 -13.92
N LEU A 74 -7.67 2.99 -15.10
CA LEU A 74 -8.93 3.19 -15.82
C LEU A 74 -8.92 2.26 -17.03
N ALA A 75 -9.80 1.26 -17.01
CA ALA A 75 -9.98 0.34 -18.11
C ALA A 75 -10.67 1.01 -19.30
N LYS A 76 -10.67 0.30 -20.43
CA LYS A 76 -11.21 0.79 -21.70
C LYS A 76 -12.62 1.38 -21.55
N ASN A 77 -12.88 2.47 -22.27
CA ASN A 77 -14.19 3.14 -22.34
C ASN A 77 -14.70 3.83 -21.07
N VAL A 78 -13.95 3.83 -19.97
CA VAL A 78 -14.33 4.59 -18.76
C VAL A 78 -14.39 6.09 -19.06
N VAL A 79 -15.42 6.76 -18.51
CA VAL A 79 -15.54 8.22 -18.55
C VAL A 79 -15.50 8.73 -17.11
N LEU A 80 -14.60 9.65 -16.83
CA LEU A 80 -14.50 10.33 -15.55
C LEU A 80 -14.99 11.77 -15.69
N GLY A 81 -16.00 12.13 -14.90
CA GLY A 81 -16.55 13.47 -14.78
C GLY A 81 -15.52 14.48 -14.29
N SER A 82 -15.85 15.77 -14.37
CA SER A 82 -14.96 16.83 -13.89
C SER A 82 -14.85 16.85 -12.36
N ASN A 83 -13.77 17.40 -11.81
CA ASN A 83 -13.55 17.55 -10.36
C ASN A 83 -13.41 16.24 -9.58
N MET A 84 -13.02 15.16 -10.26
CA MET A 84 -12.91 13.85 -9.63
C MET A 84 -11.51 13.62 -9.04
N HIS A 85 -11.50 13.04 -7.84
CA HIS A 85 -10.29 12.62 -7.14
C HIS A 85 -10.28 11.09 -7.01
N ILE A 86 -9.43 10.43 -7.80
CA ILE A 86 -9.35 8.97 -7.86
C ILE A 86 -7.97 8.54 -7.36
N CYS A 87 -7.94 7.81 -6.25
CA CYS A 87 -6.71 7.32 -5.65
C CYS A 87 -6.81 5.81 -5.43
N ASN A 88 -5.84 5.06 -5.97
CA ASN A 88 -5.74 3.62 -5.79
C ASN A 88 -7.00 2.81 -6.18
N LYS A 89 -7.70 3.25 -7.22
CA LYS A 89 -8.91 2.57 -7.72
C LYS A 89 -8.67 1.90 -9.06
N LYS A 90 -9.44 0.84 -9.32
CA LYS A 90 -9.57 0.23 -10.64
C LYS A 90 -10.96 0.52 -11.14
N LEU A 91 -11.08 1.32 -12.18
CA LEU A 91 -12.37 1.65 -12.77
C LEU A 91 -12.55 0.87 -14.06
N TYR A 92 -13.72 0.32 -14.25
CA TYR A 92 -14.09 -0.36 -15.49
C TYR A 92 -15.52 0.00 -15.89
N LEU A 93 -15.84 -0.23 -17.16
CA LEU A 93 -17.21 -0.09 -17.66
C LEU A 93 -17.66 -1.47 -18.12
N ASN A 94 -18.74 -1.98 -17.52
CA ASN A 94 -19.38 -3.18 -18.00
C ASN A 94 -20.14 -2.86 -19.31
N GLU A 95 -19.68 -3.42 -20.42
CA GLU A 95 -20.23 -3.11 -21.75
C GLU A 95 -21.63 -3.71 -21.98
N GLU A 96 -22.08 -4.69 -21.19
CA GLU A 96 -23.38 -5.35 -21.38
C GLU A 96 -24.55 -4.55 -20.82
N ASN A 97 -24.35 -3.91 -19.68
CA ASN A 97 -25.39 -3.16 -18.96
C ASN A 97 -25.06 -1.67 -18.79
N GLU A 98 -23.87 -1.23 -19.19
CA GLU A 98 -23.35 0.14 -19.00
C GLU A 98 -23.47 0.63 -17.54
N ALA A 99 -23.37 -0.29 -16.58
CA ALA A 99 -23.45 0.01 -15.16
C ALA A 99 -22.49 1.14 -14.78
N THR A 100 -23.02 2.11 -14.05
CA THR A 100 -22.30 3.33 -13.72
C THR A 100 -22.58 3.72 -12.27
N ASN A 101 -21.49 3.88 -11.51
CA ASN A 101 -21.55 4.42 -10.16
C ASN A 101 -21.13 5.89 -10.17
N HIS A 102 -22.10 6.80 -10.33
CA HIS A 102 -21.85 8.24 -10.38
C HIS A 102 -21.16 8.80 -9.13
N LYS A 103 -21.23 8.13 -7.98
CA LYS A 103 -20.45 8.53 -6.79
C LYS A 103 -18.94 8.35 -6.99
N VAL A 104 -18.54 7.40 -7.84
CA VAL A 104 -17.15 7.08 -8.12
C VAL A 104 -16.64 7.79 -9.37
N VAL A 105 -17.48 7.92 -10.40
CA VAL A 105 -17.05 8.50 -11.69
C VAL A 105 -17.53 9.93 -11.93
N GLY A 106 -18.37 10.48 -11.05
CA GLY A 106 -19.00 11.79 -11.20
C GLY A 106 -20.28 11.76 -12.05
N ASP A 107 -21.03 12.86 -12.03
CA ASP A 107 -22.36 12.97 -12.65
C ASP A 107 -22.34 12.70 -14.17
N ASP A 108 -21.31 13.18 -14.86
CA ASP A 108 -21.11 12.96 -16.31
C ASP A 108 -20.24 11.72 -16.61
N GLY A 109 -19.85 10.97 -15.58
CA GLY A 109 -19.00 9.80 -15.69
C GLY A 109 -19.73 8.54 -16.14
N ARG A 110 -18.96 7.53 -16.54
CA ARG A 110 -19.42 6.18 -16.90
C ARG A 110 -18.41 5.15 -16.41
N GLY A 111 -18.92 4.14 -15.72
CA GLY A 111 -18.15 3.06 -15.14
C GLY A 111 -18.32 2.95 -13.63
N GLU A 112 -17.72 1.91 -13.09
CA GLU A 112 -17.78 1.54 -11.69
C GLU A 112 -16.42 1.04 -11.21
N GLU A 113 -16.27 0.94 -9.90
CA GLU A 113 -15.06 0.41 -9.29
C GLU A 113 -15.06 -1.12 -9.38
N TYR A 114 -13.98 -1.67 -9.91
CA TYR A 114 -13.73 -3.11 -9.86
C TYR A 114 -13.38 -3.49 -8.43
N ILE A 115 -14.40 -3.98 -7.73
CA ILE A 115 -14.25 -4.70 -6.48
C ILE A 115 -14.15 -6.16 -6.90
N LYS A 116 -13.12 -6.88 -6.43
CA LYS A 116 -13.13 -8.33 -6.59
C LYS A 116 -14.28 -8.86 -5.76
N ASP A 117 -15.34 -9.27 -6.42
CA ASP A 117 -16.37 -10.10 -5.81
C ASP A 117 -15.68 -11.27 -5.11
N GLN A 118 -15.98 -11.47 -3.83
CA GLN A 118 -15.58 -12.68 -3.09
C GLN A 118 -16.47 -13.88 -3.47
N GLU A 119 -17.04 -13.88 -4.67
CA GLU A 119 -18.04 -14.84 -5.12
C GLU A 119 -17.57 -15.56 -6.39
N ASP A 120 -16.65 -16.49 -6.16
CA ASP A 120 -16.50 -17.73 -6.93
C ASP A 120 -16.18 -18.87 -5.91
N ASP A 121 -16.87 -18.84 -4.77
CA ASP A 121 -17.02 -19.98 -3.86
C ASP A 121 -18.52 -20.12 -3.55
N ASP A 122 -19.05 -21.32 -3.83
CA ASP A 122 -20.46 -21.63 -4.04
C ASP A 122 -21.41 -21.34 -2.85
N GLU A 123 -22.65 -20.92 -3.20
CA GLU A 123 -23.94 -21.26 -2.57
C GLU A 123 -24.15 -20.87 -1.09
N TYR A 124 -25.02 -19.88 -0.79
CA TYR A 124 -26.20 -19.98 0.10
C TYR A 124 -26.93 -18.61 0.22
N ASP A 125 -28.25 -18.66 0.02
CA ASP A 125 -29.23 -17.57 -0.12
C ASP A 125 -29.11 -16.35 0.81
N GLU A 126 -29.06 -15.17 0.19
CA GLU A 126 -29.32 -13.85 0.78
C GLU A 126 -30.85 -13.63 0.91
N PHE A 127 -31.31 -13.22 2.10
CA PHE A 127 -32.62 -12.60 2.28
C PHE A 127 -32.41 -11.14 2.69
N ASP A 128 -32.84 -10.24 1.79
CA ASP A 128 -32.96 -8.79 1.96
C ASP A 128 -33.68 -8.38 3.26
N GLN A 129 -33.23 -7.26 3.87
CA GLN A 129 -34.08 -6.05 4.02
C GLN A 129 -33.37 -4.83 4.62
N ASP A 130 -33.42 -3.75 3.82
CA ASP A 130 -33.78 -2.35 4.12
C ASP A 130 -32.98 -1.45 5.07
N ASP A 131 -32.32 -0.46 4.43
CA ASP A 131 -32.51 1.00 4.55
C ASP A 131 -32.52 1.67 5.94
N SER A 132 -31.58 2.61 6.17
CA SER A 132 -31.81 4.06 5.98
C SER A 132 -30.85 4.98 6.76
N ASN A 133 -30.61 6.15 6.16
CA ASN A 133 -30.38 7.49 6.74
C ASN A 133 -28.97 8.12 6.87
N ASP A 134 -28.70 9.04 5.92
CA ASP A 134 -28.41 10.50 6.04
C ASP A 134 -27.48 11.08 7.12
N GLY A 135 -26.56 11.94 6.67
CA GLY A 135 -25.81 12.88 7.51
C GLY A 135 -24.77 13.74 6.78
N ASP A 136 -25.24 14.78 6.11
CA ASP A 136 -24.51 15.90 5.48
C ASP A 136 -23.69 16.75 6.48
N SER A 137 -22.48 17.20 6.11
CA SER A 137 -21.87 18.45 6.61
C SER A 137 -20.58 18.83 5.87
N ASP A 138 -20.67 19.92 5.11
CA ASP A 138 -19.63 20.67 4.41
C ASP A 138 -18.80 21.55 5.37
N SER A 139 -17.47 21.60 5.20
CA SER A 139 -16.68 22.82 5.48
C SER A 139 -15.34 22.85 4.75
N THR A 140 -15.19 23.89 3.93
CA THR A 140 -13.96 24.38 3.30
C THR A 140 -12.99 25.02 4.30
N HIS A 141 -11.68 24.74 4.24
CA HIS A 141 -10.62 25.65 3.75
C HIS A 141 -9.19 25.30 4.23
N PHE A 142 -8.28 25.32 3.25
CA PHE A 142 -6.84 25.71 3.28
C PHE A 142 -5.79 24.81 3.98
N SER A 143 -5.13 24.04 3.11
CA SER A 143 -3.68 23.88 2.97
C SER A 143 -2.87 23.43 4.20
N GLU A 144 -2.40 22.19 4.14
CA GLU A 144 -0.97 21.87 4.07
C GLU A 144 -0.81 20.48 3.43
N SER A 145 -0.09 20.44 2.31
CA SER A 145 0.20 19.24 1.54
C SER A 145 1.53 18.68 2.03
N SER A 146 1.46 17.78 3.00
CA SER A 146 2.54 16.87 3.39
C SER A 146 1.96 15.76 4.26
N ASP A 147 2.41 14.53 4.03
CA ASP A 147 2.31 13.41 4.97
C ASP A 147 0.94 12.82 5.31
N GLU A 148 0.52 11.79 4.56
CA GLU A 148 -0.41 10.78 5.10
C GLU A 148 0.18 9.36 5.12
N THR A 149 1.51 9.22 4.97
CA THR A 149 2.21 7.95 5.24
C THR A 149 3.25 8.06 6.38
N ILE A 150 3.35 9.24 6.99
CA ILE A 150 4.34 9.61 8.03
C ILE A 150 3.67 10.04 9.35
N ASP A 151 2.34 10.13 9.44
CA ASP A 151 1.66 10.74 10.58
C ASP A 151 1.72 9.90 11.89
N SER A 152 2.09 8.62 11.83
CA SER A 152 2.20 7.77 13.05
C SER A 152 3.58 7.81 13.73
N LEU A 153 4.62 8.39 13.11
CA LEU A 153 5.95 8.51 13.77
C LEU A 153 6.15 9.84 14.50
N GLY A 154 5.23 10.80 14.34
CA GLY A 154 5.47 12.20 14.71
C GLY A 154 6.63 12.82 13.92
N ASP A 155 6.59 14.14 13.75
CA ASP A 155 7.59 14.91 12.99
C ASP A 155 9.05 14.64 13.42
N GLU A 156 9.26 14.17 14.65
CA GLU A 156 10.58 13.95 15.25
C GLU A 156 11.37 12.84 14.56
N TYR A 157 10.72 11.77 14.06
CA TYR A 157 11.42 10.61 13.49
C TYR A 157 11.34 10.50 11.97
N SER A 158 10.57 11.35 11.30
CA SER A 158 10.38 11.33 9.84
C SER A 158 11.70 11.46 9.07
N SER A 159 12.60 12.34 9.53
CA SER A 159 13.92 12.52 8.90
C SER A 159 14.79 11.27 9.04
N PHE A 160 14.78 10.64 10.21
CA PHE A 160 15.53 9.40 10.43
C PHE A 160 14.93 8.23 9.64
N TYR A 161 13.61 8.13 9.56
CA TYR A 161 12.93 7.12 8.73
C TYR A 161 13.37 7.22 7.26
N ASN A 162 13.38 8.43 6.68
CA ASN A 162 13.78 8.64 5.28
C ASN A 162 15.24 8.20 5.03
N GLU A 163 16.16 8.53 5.94
CA GLU A 163 17.56 8.10 5.84
C GLU A 163 17.72 6.57 5.93
N VAL A 164 16.97 5.92 6.82
CA VAL A 164 16.95 4.46 6.94
C VAL A 164 16.36 3.83 5.68
N TYR A 165 15.25 4.37 5.18
CA TYR A 165 14.60 3.91 3.96
C TYR A 165 15.53 3.99 2.75
N ASP A 166 16.19 5.12 2.54
CA ASP A 166 17.13 5.32 1.42
C ASP A 166 18.36 4.42 1.53
N SER A 167 18.86 4.19 2.73
CA SER A 167 19.99 3.28 2.98
C SER A 167 19.61 1.83 2.67
N LEU A 168 18.42 1.39 3.09
CA LEU A 168 17.90 0.05 2.80
C LEU A 168 17.60 -0.12 1.31
N TRP A 169 16.99 0.87 0.66
CA TRP A 169 16.70 0.86 -0.77
C TRP A 169 17.98 0.70 -1.60
N ARG A 170 18.99 1.55 -1.33
CA ARG A 170 20.32 1.44 -1.98
C ARG A 170 20.95 0.09 -1.69
N GLY A 171 20.87 -0.38 -0.45
CA GLY A 171 21.42 -1.68 -0.05
C GLY A 171 20.84 -2.84 -0.86
N ILE A 172 19.52 -2.86 -1.05
CA ILE A 172 18.82 -3.89 -1.81
C ILE A 172 19.14 -3.79 -3.32
N ASP A 173 19.12 -2.58 -3.88
CA ASP A 173 19.34 -2.35 -5.32
C ASP A 173 20.79 -2.66 -5.73
N GLU A 174 21.76 -2.15 -4.97
CA GLU A 174 23.19 -2.29 -5.24
C GLU A 174 23.80 -3.58 -4.66
N LYS A 175 23.01 -4.34 -3.88
CA LYS A 175 23.45 -5.53 -3.13
C LYS A 175 24.64 -5.25 -2.22
N THR A 176 24.57 -4.13 -1.52
CA THR A 176 25.58 -3.73 -0.54
C THR A 176 25.64 -4.74 0.62
N ALA A 177 26.81 -4.88 1.24
CA ALA A 177 26.96 -5.74 2.42
C ALA A 177 26.10 -5.20 3.58
N GLN A 178 25.35 -6.09 4.24
CA GLN A 178 24.41 -5.74 5.31
C GLN A 178 25.11 -5.08 6.50
N GLU A 179 26.37 -5.42 6.78
CA GLU A 179 27.17 -4.79 7.83
C GLU A 179 27.38 -3.29 7.55
N ASN A 180 27.55 -2.91 6.29
CA ASN A 180 27.68 -1.50 5.90
C ASN A 180 26.37 -0.76 6.12
N ILE A 181 25.23 -1.38 5.77
CA ILE A 181 23.92 -0.77 6.00
C ILE A 181 23.66 -0.59 7.50
N ILE A 182 24.05 -1.57 8.34
CA ILE A 182 23.97 -1.45 9.80
C ILE A 182 24.83 -0.27 10.30
N LEU A 183 26.02 -0.06 9.73
CA LEU A 183 26.87 1.08 10.08
C LEU A 183 26.23 2.43 9.67
N GLU A 184 25.62 2.50 8.49
CA GLU A 184 24.88 3.68 8.03
C GLU A 184 23.70 3.98 8.95
N ILE A 185 22.87 2.99 9.29
CA ILE A 185 21.73 3.15 10.21
C ILE A 185 22.21 3.60 11.59
N ASN A 186 23.29 3.02 12.12
CA ASN A 186 23.82 3.44 13.42
C ASN A 186 24.37 4.88 13.38
N SER A 187 25.03 5.27 12.28
CA SER A 187 25.47 6.64 12.08
C SER A 187 24.29 7.61 12.09
N SER A 188 23.23 7.32 11.31
CA SER A 188 22.02 8.14 11.26
C SER A 188 21.30 8.18 12.61
N LYS A 189 21.19 7.05 13.31
CA LYS A 189 20.60 6.98 14.66
C LYS A 189 21.31 7.96 15.62
N HIS A 190 22.64 8.01 15.58
CA HIS A 190 23.42 8.94 16.40
C HIS A 190 23.27 10.40 15.95
N ALA A 191 23.15 10.66 14.64
CA ALA A 191 22.94 12.00 14.10
C ALA A 191 21.58 12.59 14.51
N TYR A 192 20.53 11.75 14.52
CA TYR A 192 19.16 12.15 14.88
C TYR A 192 18.80 11.86 16.35
N ASN A 193 19.76 11.39 17.16
CA ASN A 193 19.56 11.07 18.59
C ASN A 193 18.38 10.10 18.88
N VAL A 194 18.21 9.08 18.03
CA VAL A 194 17.04 8.18 18.08
C VAL A 194 17.25 7.03 19.09
N PRO A 195 16.28 6.74 19.98
CA PRO A 195 16.35 5.59 20.89
C PRO A 195 16.37 4.26 20.14
N VAL A 196 17.06 3.24 20.68
CA VAL A 196 17.17 1.91 20.04
C VAL A 196 15.80 1.27 19.79
N LYS A 197 14.84 1.49 20.69
CA LYS A 197 13.45 1.00 20.58
C LYS A 197 12.61 1.64 19.47
N GLU A 198 13.09 2.73 18.88
CA GLU A 198 12.48 3.33 17.68
C GLU A 198 13.17 2.82 16.41
N VAL A 199 14.47 2.47 16.51
CA VAL A 199 15.25 1.95 15.38
C VAL A 199 14.71 0.62 14.88
N ASN A 200 14.35 -0.32 15.76
CA ASN A 200 13.79 -1.61 15.36
C ASN A 200 12.46 -1.46 14.60
N SER A 201 11.55 -0.61 15.09
CA SER A 201 10.27 -0.33 14.43
C SER A 201 10.49 0.35 13.08
N ILE A 202 11.37 1.35 13.03
CA ILE A 202 11.67 2.09 11.78
C ILE A 202 12.35 1.21 10.73
N VAL A 203 13.32 0.37 11.11
CA VAL A 203 13.99 -0.57 10.20
C VAL A 203 13.00 -1.60 9.66
N THR A 204 12.16 -2.17 10.52
CA THR A 204 11.13 -3.14 10.11
C THR A 204 10.13 -2.47 9.16
N ARG A 205 9.61 -1.30 9.53
CA ARG A 205 8.65 -0.53 8.72
C ARG A 205 9.21 -0.16 7.36
N ALA A 206 10.44 0.35 7.29
CA ALA A 206 11.10 0.71 6.05
C ALA A 206 11.27 -0.51 5.12
N LEU A 207 11.74 -1.66 5.65
CA LEU A 207 11.87 -2.89 4.87
C LEU A 207 10.55 -3.38 4.28
N LEU A 208 9.46 -3.31 5.07
CA LEU A 208 8.12 -3.66 4.61
C LEU A 208 7.61 -2.67 3.55
N ASN A 209 7.75 -1.36 3.79
CA ASN A 209 7.30 -0.32 2.85
C ASN A 209 8.05 -0.34 1.52
N LEU A 210 9.31 -0.77 1.50
CA LEU A 210 10.07 -0.94 0.24
C LEU A 210 9.38 -1.94 -0.70
N SER A 211 8.65 -2.91 -0.17
CA SER A 211 7.90 -3.87 -1.00
C SER A 211 6.67 -3.26 -1.68
N LEU A 212 6.15 -2.14 -1.15
CA LEU A 212 5.00 -1.43 -1.71
C LEU A 212 5.36 -0.60 -2.95
N THR A 213 6.64 -0.40 -3.25
CA THR A 213 7.09 0.47 -4.36
C THR A 213 6.79 -0.09 -5.76
N VAL A 214 6.45 -1.37 -5.88
CA VAL A 214 6.29 -2.06 -7.18
C VAL A 214 4.87 -2.63 -7.33
N GLN A 215 4.26 -2.44 -8.51
CA GLN A 215 2.92 -2.94 -8.86
C GLN A 215 2.85 -4.47 -9.15
N LYS A 216 3.92 -5.21 -8.91
CA LYS A 216 3.98 -6.67 -9.11
C LYS A 216 3.46 -7.41 -7.87
N ASN A 217 3.39 -8.75 -7.94
CA ASN A 217 3.09 -9.60 -6.79
C ASN A 217 3.90 -9.15 -5.57
N LEU A 218 3.21 -8.67 -4.54
CA LEU A 218 3.82 -8.05 -3.36
C LEU A 218 4.69 -9.04 -2.59
N TYR A 219 4.18 -10.25 -2.35
CA TYR A 219 4.83 -11.22 -1.49
C TYR A 219 6.23 -11.66 -1.97
N PRO A 220 6.48 -11.98 -3.25
CA PRO A 220 7.85 -12.26 -3.72
C PRO A 220 8.85 -11.13 -3.47
N ILE A 221 8.44 -9.87 -3.64
CA ILE A 221 9.30 -8.71 -3.40
C ILE A 221 9.54 -8.54 -1.91
N LEU A 222 8.46 -8.59 -1.13
CA LEU A 222 8.52 -8.54 0.32
C LEU A 222 9.47 -9.62 0.87
N LYS A 223 9.34 -10.86 0.38
CA LYS A 223 10.20 -11.96 0.77
C LYS A 223 11.66 -11.69 0.39
N SER A 224 11.92 -11.19 -0.83
CA SER A 224 13.28 -10.82 -1.26
C SER A 224 13.88 -9.72 -0.37
N ASN A 225 13.10 -8.72 0.01
CA ASN A 225 13.52 -7.65 0.90
C ASN A 225 13.81 -8.18 2.31
N LEU A 226 12.96 -9.06 2.84
CA LEU A 226 13.17 -9.73 4.13
C LEU A 226 14.37 -10.69 4.10
N ASP A 227 14.62 -11.39 3.00
CA ASP A 227 15.79 -12.25 2.83
C ASP A 227 17.08 -11.42 2.89
N TYR A 228 17.13 -10.28 2.18
CA TYR A 228 18.27 -9.35 2.26
C TYR A 228 18.40 -8.70 3.64
N GLY A 229 17.28 -8.25 4.20
CA GLY A 229 17.21 -7.52 5.46
C GLY A 229 17.36 -8.39 6.70
N LEU A 230 17.31 -9.71 6.59
CA LEU A 230 17.33 -10.62 7.74
C LEU A 230 18.51 -10.38 8.70
N PRO A 231 19.78 -10.25 8.25
CA PRO A 231 20.89 -9.95 9.16
C PRO A 231 20.76 -8.58 9.84
N ILE A 232 20.12 -7.61 9.17
CA ILE A 232 19.86 -6.27 9.69
C ILE A 232 18.79 -6.34 10.78
N ILE A 233 17.67 -7.02 10.50
CA ILE A 233 16.58 -7.25 11.44
C ILE A 233 17.11 -7.94 12.70
N GLN A 234 17.88 -9.02 12.56
CA GLN A 234 18.49 -9.76 13.68
C GLN A 234 19.49 -8.93 14.49
N ASN A 235 20.07 -7.87 13.91
CA ASN A 235 20.94 -6.97 14.66
C ASN A 235 20.15 -6.09 15.66
N TYR A 236 18.91 -5.74 15.34
CA TYR A 236 18.08 -4.82 16.14
C TYR A 236 16.96 -5.51 16.94
N ILE A 237 16.53 -6.70 16.54
CA ILE A 237 15.51 -7.50 17.24
C ILE A 237 16.19 -8.63 17.99
N LYS A 238 16.24 -8.52 19.33
CA LYS A 238 16.96 -9.45 20.22
C LYS A 238 16.26 -9.74 21.54
N SER A 239 15.45 -8.81 22.05
CA SER A 239 14.69 -8.96 23.29
C SER A 239 13.20 -9.16 23.00
N ASN A 240 12.47 -9.72 23.95
CA ASN A 240 11.01 -9.89 23.89
C ASN A 240 10.30 -8.54 23.61
N GLU A 241 10.79 -7.43 24.16
CA GLU A 241 10.27 -6.08 23.86
C GLU A 241 10.48 -5.72 22.38
N SER A 242 11.68 -5.95 21.83
CA SER A 242 11.95 -5.65 20.43
C SER A 242 11.19 -6.55 19.44
N GLN A 243 10.93 -7.81 19.82
CA GLN A 243 10.10 -8.74 19.07
C GLN A 243 8.62 -8.30 19.07
N ASN A 244 8.10 -7.89 20.24
CA ASN A 244 6.76 -7.32 20.34
C ASN A 244 6.60 -6.07 19.45
N ASN A 245 7.54 -5.12 19.53
CA ASN A 245 7.50 -3.91 18.68
C ASN A 245 7.51 -4.27 17.18
N CYS A 246 8.23 -5.33 16.79
CA CYS A 246 8.23 -5.81 15.43
C CYS A 246 6.85 -6.34 15.00
N LEU A 247 6.21 -7.18 15.82
CA LEU A 247 4.85 -7.67 15.55
C LEU A 247 3.85 -6.54 15.38
N TYR A 248 3.86 -5.54 16.27
CA TYR A 248 2.97 -4.39 16.15
C TYR A 248 3.31 -3.52 14.92
N THR A 249 4.58 -3.42 14.52
CA THR A 249 4.96 -2.75 13.26
C THR A 249 4.43 -3.50 12.03
N ILE A 250 4.44 -4.84 12.07
CA ILE A 250 3.93 -5.70 11.00
C ILE A 250 2.39 -5.61 10.92
N GLU A 251 1.72 -5.59 12.07
CA GLU A 251 0.28 -5.36 12.17
C GLU A 251 -0.09 -3.97 11.62
N GLU A 252 0.57 -2.91 12.08
CA GLU A 252 0.36 -1.55 11.61
C GLU A 252 0.57 -1.45 10.09
N PHE A 253 1.59 -2.12 9.55
CA PHE A 253 1.82 -2.20 8.11
C PHE A 253 0.64 -2.83 7.36
N HIS A 254 0.00 -3.86 7.91
CA HIS A 254 -1.23 -4.43 7.35
C HIS A 254 -2.41 -3.48 7.45
N LEU A 255 -2.64 -2.88 8.62
CA LEU A 255 -3.77 -1.98 8.86
C LEU A 255 -3.71 -0.74 7.96
N ASN A 256 -2.51 -0.21 7.71
CA ASN A 256 -2.28 0.95 6.85
C ASN A 256 -2.36 0.64 5.34
N ASN A 257 -2.34 -0.64 4.94
CA ASN A 257 -2.26 -1.05 3.54
C ASN A 257 -3.19 -2.23 3.23
N ARG A 258 -4.40 -2.25 3.82
CA ARG A 258 -5.36 -3.38 3.75
C ARG A 258 -5.72 -3.80 2.33
N ASP A 259 -5.68 -2.85 1.39
CA ASP A 259 -5.93 -3.03 -0.03
C ASP A 259 -4.86 -3.91 -0.72
N ARG A 260 -3.62 -3.90 -0.20
CA ARG A 260 -2.46 -4.60 -0.80
C ARG A 260 -1.88 -5.69 0.08
N VAL A 261 -1.94 -5.51 1.38
CA VAL A 261 -1.41 -6.40 2.40
C VAL A 261 -2.58 -7.14 3.03
N THR A 262 -2.89 -8.33 2.52
CA THR A 262 -3.98 -9.16 3.07
C THR A 262 -3.56 -9.83 4.39
N SER A 263 -4.54 -10.37 5.14
CA SER A 263 -4.28 -11.20 6.33
C SER A 263 -3.33 -12.38 6.02
N ILE A 264 -3.42 -12.96 4.81
CA ILE A 264 -2.52 -14.00 4.32
C ILE A 264 -1.07 -13.49 4.25
N ILE A 265 -0.86 -12.28 3.74
CA ILE A 265 0.49 -11.70 3.64
C ILE A 265 1.04 -11.40 5.03
N LEU A 266 0.21 -10.85 5.93
CA LEU A 266 0.57 -10.65 7.34
C LEU A 266 1.06 -11.96 7.97
N VAL A 267 0.26 -13.04 7.88
CA VAL A 267 0.63 -14.36 8.40
C VAL A 267 1.94 -14.84 7.81
N LYS A 268 2.14 -14.70 6.49
CA LYS A 268 3.38 -15.11 5.84
C LYS A 268 4.61 -14.31 6.29
N ILE A 269 4.45 -13.04 6.67
CA ILE A 269 5.54 -12.24 7.25
C ILE A 269 5.89 -12.79 8.64
N ILE A 270 4.88 -12.96 9.50
CA ILE A 270 5.08 -13.44 10.88
C ILE A 270 5.68 -14.85 10.86
N GLN A 271 5.13 -15.76 10.05
CA GLN A 271 5.64 -17.11 9.87
C GLN A 271 7.09 -17.11 9.36
N TYR A 272 7.44 -16.27 8.37
CA TYR A 272 8.81 -16.16 7.90
C TYR A 272 9.77 -15.74 9.02
N LEU A 273 9.39 -14.76 9.84
CA LEU A 273 10.24 -14.30 10.95
C LEU A 273 10.34 -15.32 12.09
N TYR A 274 9.28 -16.09 12.34
CA TYR A 274 9.31 -17.26 13.23
C TYR A 274 10.30 -18.32 12.72
N GLU A 275 10.19 -18.74 11.46
CA GLU A 275 11.09 -19.73 10.83
C GLU A 275 12.56 -19.28 10.81
N LYS A 276 12.82 -17.97 10.86
CA LYS A 276 14.17 -17.39 10.93
C LYS A 276 14.66 -17.12 12.35
N ASN A 277 13.95 -17.58 13.37
CA ASN A 277 14.26 -17.37 14.78
C ASN A 277 14.38 -15.88 15.14
N VAL A 278 13.59 -15.02 14.50
CA VAL A 278 13.48 -13.60 14.84
C VAL A 278 12.35 -13.37 15.84
N LEU A 279 11.26 -14.12 15.70
CA LEU A 279 10.11 -14.09 16.60
C LEU A 279 9.98 -15.45 17.30
N GLU A 280 9.83 -15.40 18.61
CA GLU A 280 9.54 -16.58 19.44
C GLU A 280 8.03 -16.84 19.49
N GLU A 281 7.69 -18.11 19.72
CA GLU A 281 6.31 -18.58 19.76
C GLU A 281 5.47 -17.88 20.83
N ASP A 282 5.98 -17.83 22.05
CA ASP A 282 5.33 -17.20 23.19
C ASP A 282 4.99 -15.73 22.91
N ILE A 283 5.87 -15.02 22.20
CA ILE A 283 5.65 -13.62 21.80
C ILE A 283 4.52 -13.50 20.78
N ILE A 284 4.44 -14.40 19.80
CA ILE A 284 3.38 -14.42 18.80
C ILE A 284 2.03 -14.75 19.46
N LEU A 285 2.01 -15.73 20.37
CA LEU A 285 0.80 -16.11 21.12
C LEU A 285 0.34 -14.98 22.04
N ASP A 286 1.25 -14.29 22.73
CA ASP A 286 0.91 -13.13 23.55
C ASP A 286 0.36 -11.97 22.71
N TRP A 287 0.93 -11.69 21.52
CA TRP A 287 0.40 -10.70 20.58
C TRP A 287 -1.03 -11.02 20.12
N PHE A 288 -1.35 -12.29 19.97
CA PHE A 288 -2.68 -12.73 19.54
C PHE A 288 -3.72 -12.72 20.68
N TYR A 289 -3.41 -13.33 21.83
CA TYR A 289 -4.35 -13.51 22.93
C TYR A 289 -4.41 -12.33 23.91
N LYS A 290 -3.35 -11.53 24.01
CA LYS A 290 -3.24 -10.37 24.91
C LYS A 290 -2.82 -9.11 24.12
N PRO A 291 -3.59 -8.70 23.09
CA PRO A 291 -3.19 -7.60 22.24
C PRO A 291 -3.14 -6.29 23.01
N ASN A 292 -2.03 -5.57 22.86
CA ASN A 292 -1.97 -4.14 23.10
C ASN A 292 -2.71 -3.41 21.97
N ILE A 293 -3.10 -2.18 22.24
CA ILE A 293 -3.83 -1.36 21.28
C ILE A 293 -2.87 -0.41 20.61
N LEU A 294 -2.80 -0.47 19.29
CA LEU A 294 -2.19 0.58 18.47
C LEU A 294 -3.03 1.86 18.63
N PRO A 295 -2.44 2.97 19.12
CA PRO A 295 -3.19 4.17 19.50
C PRO A 295 -3.84 4.88 18.32
N ASP A 296 -3.26 4.76 17.13
CA ASP A 296 -3.69 5.45 15.91
C ASP A 296 -4.69 4.63 15.07
N HIS A 297 -5.13 3.47 15.57
CA HIS A 297 -6.01 2.54 14.85
C HIS A 297 -7.26 2.22 15.66
N GLU A 298 -8.38 1.97 14.98
CA GLU A 298 -9.60 1.59 15.67
C GLU A 298 -9.46 0.24 16.40
N ARG A 299 -9.97 0.16 17.63
CA ARG A 299 -9.96 -1.10 18.40
C ARG A 299 -10.75 -2.20 17.69
N ALA A 300 -11.87 -1.85 17.04
CA ALA A 300 -12.72 -2.80 16.34
C ALA A 300 -11.95 -3.49 15.20
N GLU A 301 -11.22 -2.70 14.43
CA GLU A 301 -10.34 -3.15 13.35
C GLU A 301 -9.24 -4.11 13.83
N GLN A 302 -8.55 -3.75 14.91
CA GLN A 302 -7.53 -4.60 15.52
C GLN A 302 -8.14 -5.90 16.06
N THR A 303 -9.33 -5.84 16.66
CA THR A 303 -10.03 -7.04 17.15
C THR A 303 -10.45 -7.96 16.00
N MET A 304 -10.99 -7.37 14.93
CA MET A 304 -11.41 -8.08 13.73
C MET A 304 -10.24 -8.81 13.08
N LEU A 305 -9.03 -8.20 13.06
CA LEU A 305 -7.82 -8.85 12.56
C LEU A 305 -7.64 -10.26 13.12
N ARG A 306 -7.82 -10.43 14.44
CA ARG A 306 -7.62 -11.72 15.10
C ARG A 306 -8.68 -12.74 14.70
N SER A 307 -9.87 -12.32 14.25
CA SER A 307 -10.94 -13.22 13.81
C SER A 307 -10.74 -13.80 12.40
N TYR A 308 -9.80 -13.28 11.60
CA TYR A 308 -9.58 -13.82 10.25
C TYR A 308 -9.13 -15.27 10.29
N LYS A 309 -9.72 -16.09 9.40
CA LYS A 309 -9.55 -17.54 9.35
C LYS A 309 -8.08 -17.94 9.21
N GLU A 310 -7.29 -17.19 8.45
CA GLU A 310 -5.89 -17.52 8.16
C GLU A 310 -5.01 -17.28 9.38
N ILE A 311 -5.32 -16.26 10.16
CA ILE A 311 -4.63 -15.97 11.43
C ILE A 311 -5.00 -17.05 12.45
N GLN A 312 -6.29 -17.40 12.57
CA GLN A 312 -6.74 -18.49 13.46
C GLN A 312 -6.06 -19.82 13.13
N LEU A 313 -5.96 -20.17 11.85
CA LEU A 313 -5.27 -21.38 11.39
C LEU A 313 -3.77 -21.33 11.69
N PHE A 314 -3.12 -20.19 11.50
CA PHE A 314 -1.71 -20.01 11.82
C PHE A 314 -1.43 -20.17 13.31
N ILE A 315 -2.24 -19.54 14.18
CA ILE A 315 -2.09 -19.66 15.64
C ILE A 315 -2.30 -21.11 16.09
N LYS A 316 -3.33 -21.78 15.56
CA LYS A 316 -3.55 -23.20 15.85
C LYS A 316 -2.36 -24.07 15.43
N TRP A 317 -1.83 -23.84 14.23
CA TRP A 317 -0.63 -24.55 13.75
C TRP A 317 0.58 -24.31 14.66
N LEU A 318 0.76 -23.08 15.14
CA LEU A 318 1.85 -22.71 16.03
C LEU A 318 1.76 -23.48 17.35
N GLU A 319 0.57 -23.52 17.97
CA GLU A 319 0.31 -24.29 19.20
C GLU A 319 0.53 -25.81 19.02
N GLU A 320 0.23 -26.36 17.84
CA GLU A 320 0.43 -27.79 17.56
C GLU A 320 1.92 -28.14 17.35
N ALA A 321 2.73 -27.20 16.83
CA ALA A 321 4.15 -27.43 16.53
C ALA A 321 5.03 -27.63 17.80
N GLU A 322 4.67 -27.01 18.92
CA GLU A 322 5.39 -27.16 20.20
C GLU A 322 5.11 -28.52 20.86
N VAL A 323 3.89 -29.06 20.66
CA VAL A 323 3.48 -30.35 21.25
C VAL A 323 4.25 -31.52 20.62
N GLU A 324 4.51 -31.49 19.31
CA GLU A 324 5.24 -32.55 18.62
C GLU A 324 6.74 -32.60 18.98
N THR A 325 7.35 -31.46 19.31
CA THR A 325 8.77 -31.39 19.66
C THR A 325 9.06 -31.78 21.11
N SER A 326 8.09 -31.62 22.01
CA SER A 326 8.21 -32.02 23.42
C SER A 326 7.98 -33.51 23.67
N ASP A 327 7.17 -34.17 22.83
CA ASP A 327 6.92 -35.62 22.91
C ASP A 327 8.07 -36.49 22.33
N GLU A 328 9.00 -35.91 21.56
CA GLU A 328 10.20 -36.60 21.07
C GLU A 328 11.39 -36.57 22.07
N GLU A 329 11.31 -35.80 23.16
CA GLU A 329 12.35 -35.69 24.20
C GLU A 329 12.06 -36.52 25.48
N HIS A 330 11.16 -37.51 25.43
CA HIS A 330 10.82 -38.37 26.58
C HIS A 330 11.10 -39.87 26.40
#